data_AF-A0A961QQD9-F1
#
_entry.id   AF-A0A961QQD9-F1
#
_cell.length_a   1.000
_cell.length_b   1.000
_cell.length_c   1.000
_cell.angle_alpha   90.00
_cell.angle_beta   90.00
_cell.angle_gamma   90.00
#
_symmetry.space_group_name_H-M   'P 1'
#
loop_
_entity.id
_entity.type
_entity.pdbx_description
1 polymer ?
#
loop_
_entity_poly.entity_id
_entity_poly.type
_entity_poly.pdbx_seq_one_letter_code
_entity_poly.pdbx_strand_id
1 'polypeptide(L)'
;PNGAPRPWLDGGLIGLAMAGLVLIKVTYFVAFAPPVLIALIARRQGRMILAALVAGLGVAGAVTGLLGAEFWLAYLHDLQSVAGSETRPAPGHPLGAVMAAPAYLAGTLTLVAVIIFLRQAGRMTEGMVLLFLMPGFIYVTWQNFGNDPQWLVLLALLAFSLRPSGPETNGFGWSLSDALRVTGIVAVTLGAGSILNLMWSPFRHMSMGAEKAVPLLSALPAHHDIMVQEPRVYRVSYRVAADGPGTAYAAYKERADWPDPTTLNGEALPDCELAAGYNAWFETVVKDLEDNGQAGSAVLVADLFSALWLYGDLRPVRGGAPWYYGGTPGIAGADHLLVPLCPTGLNVRTGIVKALEEDGWILEEERRTDTYILLRPVAP
;
A
#
# COMPACT_ATOMS: atom_id res chain seq x y z
N PRO A 1 11.04 17.39 28.38
CA PRO A 1 12.15 16.41 28.23
C PRO A 1 13.05 16.45 29.47
N ASN A 2 13.07 15.37 30.25
CA ASN A 2 13.70 15.32 31.57
C ASN A 2 15.15 14.79 31.54
N GLY A 3 15.87 14.96 30.42
CA GLY A 3 17.23 14.45 30.23
C GLY A 3 18.16 15.45 29.55
N ALA A 4 19.47 15.22 29.66
CA ALA A 4 20.48 16.06 29.02
C ALA A 4 20.34 16.01 27.48
N PRO A 5 20.48 17.14 26.78
CA PRO A 5 20.34 17.18 25.32
C PRO A 5 21.45 16.36 24.66
N ARG A 6 21.07 15.44 23.76
CA ARG A 6 22.00 14.60 22.99
C ARG A 6 21.86 14.88 21.49
N PRO A 7 22.24 16.08 21.03
CA PRO A 7 21.93 16.54 19.67
C PRO A 7 22.45 15.61 18.57
N TRP A 8 23.62 14.98 18.77
CA TRP A 8 24.18 14.05 17.79
C TRP A 8 23.42 12.72 17.72
N LEU A 9 23.01 12.18 18.88
CA LEU A 9 22.26 10.93 18.93
C LEU A 9 20.84 11.15 18.39
N ASP A 10 20.12 12.13 18.94
CA ASP A 10 18.74 12.43 18.55
C ASP A 10 18.65 12.81 17.08
N GLY A 11 19.60 13.63 16.60
CA GLY A 11 19.69 14.02 15.19
C GLY A 11 20.04 12.85 14.30
N GLY A 12 21.01 12.02 14.71
CA GLY A 12 21.35 10.79 14.00
C GLY A 12 20.14 9.85 13.83
N LEU A 13 19.37 9.65 14.90
CA LEU A 13 18.14 8.85 14.85
C LEU A 13 17.08 9.44 13.91
N ILE A 14 16.88 10.76 13.92
CA ILE A 14 15.99 11.44 12.96
C ILE A 14 16.48 11.23 11.53
N GLY A 15 17.77 11.41 11.27
CA GLY A 15 18.37 11.22 9.94
C GLY A 15 18.23 9.79 9.43
N LEU A 16 18.50 8.79 10.27
CA LEU A 16 18.31 7.37 9.94
C LEU A 16 16.85 7.03 9.69
N ALA A 17 15.92 7.53 10.51
CA ALA A 17 14.49 7.31 10.31
C ALA A 17 13.99 7.94 9.00
N MET A 18 14.43 9.16 8.69
CA MET A 18 14.08 9.85 7.44
C MET A 18 14.67 9.15 6.22
N ALA A 19 15.91 8.67 6.29
CA ALA A 19 16.52 7.86 5.23
C ALA A 19 15.77 6.53 5.04
N GLY A 20 15.34 5.89 6.14
CA GLY A 20 14.46 4.72 6.09
C GLY A 20 13.14 5.03 5.38
N LEU A 21 12.52 6.19 5.65
CA LEU A 21 11.32 6.62 4.92
C LEU A 21 11.61 6.85 3.43
N VAL A 22 12.74 7.44 3.05
CA VAL A 22 13.10 7.60 1.63
C VAL A 22 13.14 6.24 0.94
N LEU A 23 13.79 5.24 1.54
CA LEU A 23 13.98 3.94 0.90
C LEU A 23 12.73 3.03 0.95
N ILE A 24 11.92 3.14 2.01
CA ILE A 24 10.73 2.29 2.18
C ILE A 24 9.49 2.92 1.54
N LYS A 25 9.27 4.22 1.73
CA LYS A 25 8.09 4.94 1.24
C LYS A 25 8.35 6.45 1.16
N VAL A 26 8.97 6.91 0.07
CA VAL A 26 9.39 8.30 -0.10
C VAL A 26 8.27 9.34 0.09
N THR A 27 7.02 8.96 -0.20
CA THR A 27 5.85 9.83 0.02
C THR A 27 5.68 10.20 1.50
N TYR A 28 6.10 9.33 2.43
CA TYR A 28 6.12 9.61 3.87
C TYR A 28 7.25 10.55 4.25
N PHE A 29 8.41 10.41 3.60
CA PHE A 29 9.51 11.37 3.78
C PHE A 29 9.06 12.77 3.37
N VAL A 30 8.43 12.92 2.19
CA VAL A 30 7.90 14.20 1.71
C VAL A 30 6.85 14.77 2.67
N ALA A 31 5.99 13.92 3.23
CA ALA A 31 4.96 14.33 4.18
C ALA A 31 5.52 14.80 5.55
N PHE A 32 6.59 14.18 6.04
CA PHE A 32 7.07 14.38 7.42
C PHE A 32 8.37 15.19 7.55
N ALA A 33 9.23 15.22 6.53
CA ALA A 33 10.48 15.95 6.59
C ALA A 33 10.30 17.46 6.82
N PRO A 34 9.37 18.17 6.12
CA PRO A 34 9.21 19.60 6.35
C PRO A 34 8.75 19.96 7.77
N PRO A 35 7.71 19.33 8.36
CA PRO A 35 7.30 19.62 9.74
C PRO A 35 8.37 19.27 10.78
N VAL A 36 9.14 18.18 10.58
CA VAL A 36 10.26 17.82 11.46
C VAL A 36 11.38 18.86 11.40
N LEU A 37 11.74 19.32 10.20
CA LEU A 37 12.72 20.38 10.03
C LEU A 37 12.25 21.69 10.69
N ILE A 38 10.99 22.07 10.51
CA ILE A 38 10.38 23.23 11.19
C ILE A 38 10.49 23.08 12.71
N ALA A 39 10.22 21.90 13.27
CA ALA A 39 10.35 21.66 14.70
C ALA A 39 11.79 21.88 15.21
N LEU A 40 12.79 21.39 14.48
CA LEU A 40 14.21 21.55 14.83
C LEU A 40 14.67 23.01 14.72
N ILE A 41 14.23 23.71 13.68
CA ILE A 41 14.53 25.14 13.48
C ILE A 41 13.88 25.98 14.58
N ALA A 42 12.61 25.76 14.88
CA ALA A 42 11.88 26.49 15.93
C ALA A 42 12.53 26.30 17.31
N ARG A 43 13.12 25.14 17.56
CA ARG A 43 13.89 24.83 18.78
C ARG A 43 15.36 25.25 18.71
N ARG A 44 15.82 25.86 17.61
CA ARG A 44 17.21 26.29 17.36
C ARG A 44 18.23 25.14 17.50
N GLN A 45 17.85 23.93 17.13
CA GLN A 45 18.66 22.72 17.30
C GLN A 45 19.59 22.45 16.11
N GLY A 46 20.42 23.43 15.74
CA GLY A 46 21.29 23.34 14.54
C GLY A 46 22.23 22.13 14.53
N ARG A 47 22.80 21.75 15.69
CA ARG A 47 23.62 20.54 15.82
C ARG A 47 22.83 19.26 15.51
N MET A 48 21.56 19.22 15.87
CA MET A 48 20.68 18.07 15.61
C MET A 48 20.34 17.99 14.12
N ILE A 49 20.11 19.12 13.46
CA ILE A 49 19.93 19.20 12.00
C ILE A 49 21.17 18.68 11.29
N LEU A 50 22.37 19.14 11.69
CA LEU A 50 23.62 18.68 11.10
C LEU A 50 23.80 17.17 11.29
N ALA A 51 23.55 16.65 12.50
CA ALA A 51 23.64 15.22 12.78
C ALA A 51 22.66 14.39 11.93
N ALA A 52 21.43 14.88 11.74
CA ALA A 52 20.43 14.23 10.89
C ALA A 52 20.85 14.22 9.41
N LEU A 53 21.39 15.34 8.91
CA LEU A 53 21.92 15.43 7.54
C LEU A 53 23.10 14.49 7.33
N VAL A 54 24.07 14.45 8.25
CA VAL A 54 25.23 13.56 8.17
C VAL A 54 24.79 12.10 8.18
N ALA A 55 23.87 11.71 9.07
CA ALA A 55 23.36 10.34 9.11
C ALA A 55 22.60 9.96 7.83
N GLY A 56 21.72 10.85 7.32
CA GLY A 56 20.98 10.61 6.08
C GLY A 56 21.89 10.51 4.85
N LEU A 57 22.87 11.41 4.72
CA LEU A 57 23.88 11.36 3.66
C LEU A 57 24.78 10.13 3.79
N GLY A 58 25.07 9.68 5.01
CA GLY A 58 25.78 8.43 5.26
C GLY A 58 25.04 7.22 4.69
N VAL A 59 23.72 7.13 4.91
CA VAL A 59 22.88 6.09 4.31
C VAL A 59 22.85 6.22 2.78
N ALA A 60 22.65 7.42 2.24
CA ALA A 60 22.66 7.65 0.80
C ALA A 60 24.01 7.24 0.17
N GLY A 61 25.12 7.57 0.82
CA GLY A 61 26.46 7.15 0.41
C GLY A 61 26.64 5.63 0.48
N ALA A 62 26.13 4.98 1.52
CA ALA A 62 26.18 3.51 1.65
C ALA A 62 25.38 2.82 0.55
N VAL A 63 24.16 3.28 0.27
CA VAL A 63 23.33 2.76 -0.83
C VAL A 63 24.02 2.98 -2.18
N THR A 64 24.56 4.16 -2.42
CA THR A 64 25.33 4.46 -3.65
C THR A 64 26.55 3.56 -3.78
N GLY A 65 27.28 3.33 -2.69
CA GLY A 65 28.46 2.46 -2.68
C GLY A 65 28.12 0.97 -2.91
N LEU A 66 26.94 0.53 -2.51
CA LEU A 66 26.49 -0.87 -2.65
C LEU A 66 25.77 -1.13 -3.99
N LEU A 67 24.97 -0.18 -4.47
CA LEU A 67 24.05 -0.36 -5.60
C LEU A 67 24.40 0.48 -6.84
N GLY A 68 25.44 1.32 -6.77
CA GLY A 68 25.81 2.23 -7.84
C GLY A 68 25.07 3.58 -7.79
N ALA A 69 25.51 4.54 -8.59
CA ALA A 69 24.90 5.87 -8.66
C ALA A 69 23.63 5.87 -9.52
N GLU A 70 23.58 4.98 -10.51
CA GLU A 70 22.45 4.71 -11.40
C GLU A 70 21.18 4.28 -10.63
N PHE A 71 21.35 3.69 -9.45
CA PHE A 71 20.25 3.32 -8.56
C PHE A 71 19.27 4.48 -8.33
N TRP A 72 19.75 5.70 -8.09
CA TRP A 72 18.88 6.83 -7.77
C TRP A 72 18.05 7.30 -8.96
N LEU A 73 18.61 7.25 -10.17
CA LEU A 73 17.85 7.58 -11.38
C LEU A 73 16.80 6.50 -11.66
N ALA A 74 17.16 5.22 -11.53
CA ALA A 74 16.23 4.11 -11.68
C ALA A 74 15.09 4.20 -10.64
N TYR A 75 15.43 4.43 -9.37
CA TYR A 75 14.47 4.60 -8.29
C TYR A 75 13.51 5.78 -8.55
N LEU A 76 14.03 6.92 -9.01
CA LEU A 76 13.18 8.08 -9.34
C LEU A 76 12.26 7.78 -10.52
N HIS A 77 12.74 7.07 -11.54
CA HIS A 77 11.93 6.65 -12.68
C HIS A 77 10.80 5.73 -12.23
N ASP A 78 11.10 4.72 -11.40
CA ASP A 78 10.09 3.82 -10.85
C ASP A 78 9.02 4.57 -10.05
N LEU A 79 9.43 5.55 -9.23
CA LEU A 79 8.49 6.40 -8.49
C LEU A 79 7.59 7.23 -9.40
N GLN A 80 8.12 7.76 -10.51
CA GLN A 80 7.34 8.52 -11.49
C GLN A 80 6.34 7.61 -12.21
N SER A 81 6.75 6.40 -12.60
CA SER A 81 5.87 5.41 -13.21
C SER A 81 4.71 5.03 -12.29
N VAL A 82 4.99 4.78 -11.00
CA VAL A 82 3.94 4.45 -10.02
C VAL A 82 3.01 5.64 -9.78
N ALA A 83 3.56 6.85 -9.62
CA ALA A 83 2.79 8.07 -9.35
C ALA A 83 1.87 8.46 -10.52
N GLY A 84 2.26 8.16 -11.76
CA GLY A 84 1.46 8.37 -12.97
C GLY A 84 0.48 7.25 -13.31
N SER A 85 0.55 6.11 -12.62
CA SER A 85 -0.34 4.98 -12.90
C SER A 85 -1.79 5.27 -12.51
N GLU A 86 -2.77 4.78 -13.26
CA GLU A 86 -4.19 4.89 -12.91
C GLU A 86 -4.61 3.85 -11.87
N THR A 87 -3.89 2.73 -11.78
CA THR A 87 -4.27 1.58 -10.97
C THR A 87 -3.86 1.67 -9.50
N ARG A 88 -2.81 2.44 -9.14
CA ARG A 88 -2.19 2.39 -7.81
C ARG A 88 -1.79 3.71 -7.13
N PRO A 89 -2.19 4.91 -7.57
CA PRO A 89 -1.64 6.13 -6.96
C PRO A 89 -2.10 6.29 -5.51
N ALA A 90 -3.27 5.76 -5.15
CA ALA A 90 -3.72 5.60 -3.75
C ALA A 90 -4.77 4.50 -3.62
N PRO A 91 -4.48 3.41 -2.89
CA PRO A 91 -5.46 2.36 -2.64
C PRO A 91 -6.54 2.83 -1.64
N GLY A 92 -7.81 2.59 -1.96
CA GLY A 92 -8.94 2.84 -1.07
C GLY A 92 -9.77 4.05 -1.48
N HIS A 93 -10.13 4.88 -0.51
CA HIS A 93 -11.01 6.01 -0.70
C HIS A 93 -10.31 7.21 -1.37
N PRO A 94 -11.03 8.01 -2.17
CA PRO A 94 -10.49 9.24 -2.74
C PRO A 94 -10.11 10.24 -1.63
N LEU A 95 -9.15 11.12 -1.90
CA LEU A 95 -8.62 12.07 -0.92
C LEU A 95 -9.73 12.92 -0.27
N GLY A 96 -10.72 13.35 -1.04
CA GLY A 96 -11.87 14.09 -0.54
C GLY A 96 -12.66 13.32 0.52
N ALA A 97 -12.83 12.01 0.34
CA ALA A 97 -13.48 11.16 1.34
C ALA A 97 -12.62 11.00 2.59
N VAL A 98 -11.30 10.81 2.46
CA VAL A 98 -10.39 10.75 3.62
C VAL A 98 -10.40 12.05 4.43
N MET A 99 -10.55 13.20 3.78
CA MET A 99 -10.60 14.50 4.44
C MET A 99 -11.94 14.80 5.13
N ALA A 100 -13.06 14.45 4.47
CA ALA A 100 -14.37 14.99 4.83
C ALA A 100 -15.42 13.93 5.24
N ALA A 101 -15.20 12.65 4.95
CA ALA A 101 -16.18 11.62 5.30
C ALA A 101 -16.31 11.48 6.83
N PRO A 102 -17.52 11.19 7.35
CA PRO A 102 -17.76 11.03 8.79
C PRO A 102 -16.79 10.06 9.48
N ALA A 103 -16.34 9.01 8.77
CA ALA A 103 -15.39 8.01 9.27
C ALA A 103 -14.04 8.60 9.71
N TYR A 104 -13.61 9.72 9.11
CA TYR A 104 -12.31 10.35 9.40
C TYR A 104 -12.42 11.66 10.16
N LEU A 105 -13.59 12.31 10.08
CA LEU A 105 -13.83 13.64 10.60
C LEU A 105 -13.53 13.74 12.11
N ALA A 106 -13.92 12.74 12.90
CA ALA A 106 -13.66 12.72 14.34
C ALA A 106 -12.15 12.76 14.67
N GLY A 107 -11.34 12.04 13.91
CA GLY A 107 -9.88 12.03 14.08
C GLY A 107 -9.26 13.39 13.73
N THR A 108 -9.65 13.96 12.60
CA THR A 108 -9.19 15.29 12.16
C THR A 108 -9.61 16.39 13.13
N LEU A 109 -10.85 16.39 13.62
CA LEU A 109 -11.32 17.34 14.62
C LEU A 109 -10.57 17.20 15.95
N THR A 110 -10.23 15.96 16.34
CA THR A 110 -9.42 15.70 17.53
C THR A 110 -8.01 16.28 17.38
N LEU A 111 -7.39 16.13 16.21
CA LEU A 111 -6.10 16.76 15.90
C LEU A 111 -6.16 18.28 15.99
N VAL A 112 -7.17 18.90 15.37
CA VAL A 112 -7.38 20.35 15.43
C VAL A 112 -7.58 20.82 16.88
N ALA A 113 -8.36 20.09 17.68
CA ALA A 113 -8.56 20.40 19.09
C ALA A 113 -7.24 20.37 19.88
N VAL A 114 -6.39 19.35 19.68
CA VAL A 114 -5.06 19.28 20.31
C VAL A 114 -4.19 20.47 19.90
N ILE A 115 -4.19 20.84 18.61
CA ILE A 115 -3.45 22.02 18.12
C ILE A 115 -3.91 23.29 18.83
N ILE A 116 -5.22 23.51 18.94
CA ILE A 116 -5.80 24.69 19.60
C ILE A 116 -5.43 24.71 21.08
N PHE A 117 -5.59 23.60 21.80
CA PHE A 117 -5.31 23.53 23.23
C PHE A 117 -3.82 23.68 23.54
N LEU A 118 -2.92 23.15 22.72
CA LEU A 118 -1.48 23.39 22.87
C LEU A 118 -1.15 24.88 22.68
N ARG A 119 -1.73 25.54 21.68
CA ARG A 119 -1.53 26.99 21.49
C ARG A 119 -2.07 27.79 22.67
N GLN A 120 -3.24 27.45 23.19
CA GLN A 120 -3.82 28.10 24.37
C GLN A 120 -2.97 27.86 25.64
N ALA A 121 -2.29 26.72 25.74
CA ALA A 121 -1.38 26.38 26.84
C ALA A 121 0.03 26.98 26.69
N GLY A 122 0.22 27.95 25.79
CA GLY A 122 1.52 28.57 25.52
C GLY A 122 2.54 27.66 24.80
N ARG A 123 2.16 26.44 24.41
CA ARG A 123 2.99 25.48 23.65
C ARG A 123 2.95 25.78 22.15
N MET A 124 3.32 27.01 21.78
CA MET A 124 3.16 27.53 20.42
C MET A 124 3.96 26.74 19.38
N THR A 125 5.17 26.30 19.73
CA THR A 125 6.02 25.52 18.82
C THR A 125 5.40 24.17 18.52
N GLU A 126 4.95 23.44 19.54
CA GLU A 126 4.34 22.12 19.40
C GLU A 126 3.02 22.20 18.62
N GLY A 127 2.16 23.18 18.94
CA GLY A 127 0.92 23.41 18.21
C GLY A 127 1.16 23.76 16.73
N MET A 128 2.17 24.57 16.43
CA MET A 128 2.58 24.88 15.05
C MET A 128 3.09 23.64 14.32
N VAL A 129 3.94 22.84 14.94
CA VAL A 129 4.47 21.60 14.32
C VAL A 129 3.33 20.63 13.99
N LEU A 130 2.36 20.44 14.89
CA LEU A 130 1.19 19.61 14.60
C LEU A 130 0.32 20.18 13.48
N LEU A 131 0.19 21.50 13.38
CA LEU A 131 -0.51 22.16 12.28
C LEU A 131 0.16 21.86 10.93
N PHE A 132 1.50 21.88 10.86
CA PHE A 132 2.24 21.50 9.66
C PHE A 132 2.24 19.99 9.39
N LEU A 133 2.14 19.14 10.43
CA LEU A 133 2.00 17.69 10.29
C LEU A 133 0.62 17.28 9.77
N MET A 134 -0.43 18.06 10.04
CA MET A 134 -1.81 17.74 9.64
C MET A 134 -1.98 17.37 8.15
N PRO A 135 -1.50 18.15 7.16
CA PRO A 135 -1.58 17.73 5.76
C PRO A 135 -0.80 16.44 5.49
N GLY A 136 0.34 16.25 6.15
CA GLY A 136 1.12 15.01 6.08
C GLY A 136 0.35 13.82 6.60
N PHE A 137 -0.30 13.94 7.77
CA PHE A 137 -1.15 12.91 8.37
C PHE A 137 -2.32 12.50 7.47
N ILE A 138 -3.02 13.46 6.87
CA ILE A 138 -4.09 13.19 5.91
C ILE A 138 -3.53 12.47 4.67
N TYR A 139 -2.44 12.99 4.12
CA TYR A 139 -1.82 12.44 2.92
C TYR A 139 -1.32 11.00 3.11
N VAL A 140 -0.66 10.69 4.23
CA VAL A 140 -0.19 9.32 4.50
C VAL A 140 -1.33 8.34 4.75
N THR A 141 -2.46 8.81 5.32
CA THR A 141 -3.68 8.02 5.48
C THR A 141 -4.31 7.73 4.11
N TRP A 142 -4.38 8.72 3.22
CA TRP A 142 -4.86 8.52 1.86
C TRP A 142 -3.97 7.57 1.05
N GLN A 143 -2.65 7.67 1.18
CA GLN A 143 -1.65 6.83 0.49
C GLN A 143 -1.56 5.38 1.00
N ASN A 144 -2.28 5.00 2.06
CA ASN A 144 -2.22 3.66 2.66
C ASN A 144 -3.50 2.88 2.45
N PHE A 145 -3.34 1.59 2.15
CA PHE A 145 -4.46 0.65 2.03
C PHE A 145 -5.27 0.62 3.34
N GLY A 146 -6.59 0.62 3.21
CA GLY A 146 -7.52 0.68 4.34
C GLY A 146 -7.73 2.08 4.92
N ASN A 147 -6.96 3.08 4.46
CA ASN A 147 -7.05 4.48 4.87
C ASN A 147 -7.10 4.68 6.40
N ASP A 148 -6.34 3.88 7.14
CA ASP A 148 -6.38 3.87 8.60
C ASP A 148 -5.45 4.96 9.20
N PRO A 149 -5.95 5.91 10.00
CA PRO A 149 -5.16 7.00 10.58
C PRO A 149 -4.28 6.55 11.76
N GLN A 150 -3.21 5.81 11.46
CA GLN A 150 -2.24 5.29 12.46
C GLN A 150 -1.60 6.38 13.34
N TRP A 151 -1.57 7.63 12.85
CA TRP A 151 -1.02 8.77 13.58
C TRP A 151 -1.86 9.17 14.81
N LEU A 152 -3.10 8.71 14.96
CA LEU A 152 -3.97 9.03 16.10
C LEU A 152 -3.37 8.63 17.46
N VAL A 153 -2.64 7.52 17.51
CA VAL A 153 -2.03 7.09 18.78
C VAL A 153 -0.79 7.91 19.12
N LEU A 154 -0.03 8.34 18.11
CA LEU A 154 1.06 9.29 18.30
C LEU A 154 0.51 10.65 18.73
N LEU A 155 -0.63 11.08 18.18
CA LEU A 155 -1.34 12.27 18.64
C LEU A 155 -1.76 12.13 20.11
N ALA A 156 -2.30 10.99 20.52
CA ALA A 156 -2.65 10.73 21.92
C ALA A 156 -1.42 10.85 22.84
N LEU A 157 -0.29 10.25 22.45
CA LEU A 157 0.97 10.36 23.19
C LEU A 157 1.44 11.81 23.32
N LEU A 158 1.35 12.60 22.25
CA LEU A 158 1.69 14.03 22.26
C LEU A 158 0.74 14.82 23.16
N ALA A 159 -0.58 14.58 23.05
CA ALA A 159 -1.58 15.24 23.89
C ALA A 159 -1.33 14.95 25.37
N PHE A 160 -1.01 13.71 25.76
CA PHE A 160 -0.70 13.35 27.15
C PHE A 160 0.64 13.92 27.63
N SER A 161 1.69 13.87 26.81
CA SER A 161 3.04 14.28 27.21
C SER A 161 3.23 15.79 27.27
N LEU A 162 2.45 16.55 26.51
CA LEU A 162 2.57 18.01 26.40
C LEU A 162 1.60 18.77 27.31
N ARG A 163 0.82 18.06 28.13
CA ARG A 163 -0.08 18.66 29.13
C ARG A 163 0.66 19.70 29.98
N PRO A 164 0.04 20.85 30.25
CA PRO A 164 0.59 21.79 31.22
C PRO A 164 0.52 21.20 32.63
N SER A 165 1.50 21.54 33.45
CA SER A 165 1.56 21.14 34.86
C SER A 165 0.82 22.11 35.79
N GLY A 166 0.53 23.33 35.33
CA GLY A 166 -0.15 24.37 36.10
C GLY A 166 -1.67 24.45 35.84
N PRO A 167 -2.39 25.31 36.59
CA PRO A 167 -3.83 25.49 36.47
C PRO A 167 -4.21 26.40 35.28
N GLU A 168 -3.63 26.15 34.12
CA GLU A 168 -3.89 26.95 32.91
C GLU A 168 -5.31 26.68 32.40
N THR A 169 -6.08 27.75 32.23
CA THR A 169 -7.45 27.70 31.69
C THR A 169 -7.59 28.53 30.42
N ASN A 170 -8.45 28.11 29.50
CA ASN A 170 -8.78 28.91 28.33
C ASN A 170 -9.90 29.94 28.60
N GLY A 171 -10.28 30.72 27.59
CA GLY A 171 -11.34 31.72 27.68
C GLY A 171 -12.75 31.19 27.99
N PHE A 172 -12.96 29.87 27.91
CA PHE A 172 -14.19 29.20 28.33
C PHE A 172 -14.11 28.65 29.77
N GLY A 173 -13.02 28.92 30.49
CA GLY A 173 -12.78 28.40 31.84
C GLY A 173 -12.40 26.91 31.88
N TRP A 174 -12.11 26.28 30.72
CA TRP A 174 -11.71 24.88 30.69
C TRP A 174 -10.25 24.73 31.11
N SER A 175 -9.98 23.77 32.00
CA SER A 175 -8.62 23.31 32.32
C SER A 175 -7.95 22.75 31.07
N LEU A 176 -6.83 23.36 30.65
CA LEU A 176 -6.11 22.95 29.44
C LEU A 176 -5.40 21.60 29.62
N SER A 177 -4.99 21.28 30.85
CA SER A 177 -4.49 19.93 31.20
C SER A 177 -5.57 18.88 30.97
N ASP A 178 -6.81 19.14 31.39
CA ASP A 178 -7.91 18.19 31.23
C ASP A 178 -8.41 18.12 29.80
N ALA A 179 -8.48 19.25 29.09
CA ALA A 179 -8.81 19.28 27.67
C ALA A 179 -7.83 18.44 26.82
N LEU A 180 -6.52 18.55 27.07
CA LEU A 180 -5.50 17.71 26.42
C LEU A 180 -5.60 16.24 26.84
N ARG A 181 -5.95 15.96 28.10
CA ARG A 181 -6.21 14.59 28.56
C ARG A 181 -7.40 13.97 27.86
N VAL A 182 -8.53 14.69 27.77
CA VAL A 182 -9.75 14.20 27.13
C VAL A 182 -9.52 13.98 25.63
N THR A 183 -8.91 14.94 24.94
CA THR A 183 -8.58 14.78 23.51
C THR A 183 -7.59 13.64 23.26
N GLY A 184 -6.61 13.43 24.15
CA GLY A 184 -5.74 12.25 24.11
C GLY A 184 -6.50 10.92 24.26
N ILE A 185 -7.49 10.86 25.17
CA ILE A 185 -8.37 9.69 25.34
C ILE A 185 -9.20 9.45 24.07
N VAL A 186 -9.76 10.50 23.48
CA VAL A 186 -10.51 10.39 22.21
C VAL A 186 -9.61 9.87 21.10
N ALA A 187 -8.40 10.44 20.94
CA ALA A 187 -7.45 10.02 19.91
C ALA A 187 -7.06 8.54 20.04
N VAL A 188 -6.73 8.06 21.24
CA VAL A 188 -6.42 6.63 21.43
C VAL A 188 -7.65 5.75 21.22
N THR A 189 -8.85 6.20 21.59
CA THR A 189 -10.09 5.44 21.38
C THR A 189 -10.38 5.26 19.89
N LEU A 190 -10.23 6.33 19.10
CA LEU A 190 -10.39 6.28 17.64
C LEU A 190 -9.31 5.41 16.97
N GLY A 191 -8.08 5.42 17.49
CA GLY A 191 -6.97 4.58 16.99
C GLY A 191 -6.92 3.15 17.57
N ALA A 192 -7.79 2.82 18.54
CA ALA A 192 -7.66 1.59 19.34
C ALA A 192 -7.85 0.35 18.49
N GLY A 193 -8.84 0.32 17.59
CA GLY A 193 -9.13 -0.85 16.75
C GLY A 193 -7.92 -1.29 15.93
N SER A 194 -7.26 -0.34 15.27
CA SER A 194 -6.03 -0.57 14.52
C SER A 194 -4.93 -1.16 15.40
N ILE A 195 -4.60 -0.48 16.50
CA ILE A 195 -3.49 -0.89 17.35
C ILE A 195 -3.76 -2.22 18.02
N LEU A 196 -4.99 -2.47 18.47
CA LEU A 196 -5.36 -3.76 19.03
C LEU A 196 -5.22 -4.86 17.98
N ASN A 197 -5.61 -4.62 16.73
CA ASN A 197 -5.41 -5.58 15.65
C ASN A 197 -3.92 -5.84 15.37
N LEU A 198 -3.08 -4.80 15.35
CA LEU A 198 -1.62 -4.93 15.18
C LEU A 198 -0.96 -5.67 16.35
N MET A 199 -1.31 -5.30 17.59
CA MET A 199 -0.81 -5.93 18.80
C MET A 199 -1.30 -7.37 18.95
N TRP A 200 -2.51 -7.69 18.51
CA TRP A 200 -3.08 -9.02 18.59
C TRP A 200 -2.55 -9.96 17.51
N SER A 201 -2.04 -9.43 16.39
CA SER A 201 -1.59 -10.25 15.26
C SER A 201 -0.52 -11.28 15.67
N PRO A 202 0.56 -10.95 16.41
CA PRO A 202 1.53 -11.94 16.87
C PRO A 202 0.91 -13.06 17.69
N PHE A 203 -0.01 -12.76 18.62
CA PHE A 203 -0.67 -13.78 19.44
C PHE A 203 -1.57 -14.69 18.61
N ARG A 204 -2.31 -14.11 17.66
CA ARG A 204 -3.08 -14.89 16.68
C ARG A 204 -2.18 -15.79 15.85
N HIS A 205 -0.98 -15.32 15.47
CA HIS A 205 -0.01 -16.14 14.74
C HIS A 205 0.58 -17.26 15.61
N MET A 206 0.88 -17.00 16.88
CA MET A 206 1.35 -18.02 17.82
C MET A 206 0.27 -19.05 18.16
N SER A 207 -1.01 -18.69 18.11
CA SER A 207 -2.12 -19.61 18.40
C SER A 207 -2.60 -20.38 17.16
N MET A 208 -2.05 -20.11 15.98
CA MET A 208 -2.37 -20.89 14.78
C MET A 208 -1.54 -22.18 14.78
N GLY A 209 -2.24 -23.31 14.65
CA GLY A 209 -1.61 -24.63 14.54
C GLY A 209 -0.81 -24.77 13.23
N ALA A 210 0.44 -25.21 13.35
CA ALA A 210 1.31 -25.47 12.22
C ALA A 210 0.79 -26.62 11.33
N GLU A 211 -0.02 -27.52 11.89
CA GLU A 211 -0.63 -28.65 11.19
C GLU A 211 -1.65 -28.25 10.12
N LYS A 212 -2.15 -27.00 10.15
CA LYS A 212 -3.07 -26.44 9.14
C LYS A 212 -2.38 -25.46 8.20
N ALA A 213 -1.06 -25.40 8.27
CA ALA A 213 -0.27 -24.52 7.45
C ALA A 213 0.36 -25.30 6.29
N VAL A 214 0.42 -24.67 5.15
CA VAL A 214 1.00 -25.16 3.90
C VAL A 214 2.03 -24.15 3.39
N PRO A 215 3.03 -24.57 2.60
CA PRO A 215 3.94 -23.64 1.95
C PRO A 215 3.16 -22.64 1.07
N LEU A 216 3.49 -21.35 1.19
CA LEU A 216 2.93 -20.33 0.31
C LEU A 216 3.41 -20.50 -1.13
N LEU A 217 4.68 -20.86 -1.32
CA LEU A 217 5.31 -21.05 -2.62
C LEU A 217 5.56 -22.55 -2.84
N SER A 218 4.53 -23.25 -3.30
CA SER A 218 4.47 -24.73 -3.34
C SER A 218 5.50 -25.38 -4.27
N ALA A 219 5.99 -24.67 -5.28
CA ALA A 219 7.00 -25.18 -6.21
C ALA A 219 8.44 -24.82 -5.83
N LEU A 220 8.65 -24.11 -4.71
CA LEU A 220 9.97 -23.65 -4.29
C LEU A 220 10.35 -24.27 -2.93
N PRO A 221 10.93 -25.49 -2.92
CA PRO A 221 11.35 -26.16 -1.68
C PRO A 221 12.25 -25.33 -0.78
N ALA A 222 13.08 -24.45 -1.36
CA ALA A 222 13.95 -23.54 -0.62
C ALA A 222 13.19 -22.50 0.23
N HIS A 223 11.88 -22.32 0.01
CA HIS A 223 11.01 -21.34 0.68
C HIS A 223 9.83 -22.00 1.41
N HIS A 224 9.91 -23.30 1.70
CA HIS A 224 8.90 -24.02 2.49
C HIS A 224 8.88 -23.61 3.98
N ASP A 225 9.73 -22.66 4.39
CA ASP A 225 9.65 -21.97 5.68
C ASP A 225 8.60 -20.84 5.69
N ILE A 226 8.15 -20.38 4.51
CA ILE A 226 7.09 -19.39 4.37
C ILE A 226 5.73 -20.10 4.36
N MET A 227 5.11 -20.17 5.53
CA MET A 227 3.88 -20.92 5.75
C MET A 227 2.64 -20.03 5.79
N VAL A 228 1.53 -20.54 5.27
CA VAL A 228 0.22 -19.88 5.27
C VAL A 228 -0.87 -20.88 5.66
N GLN A 229 -1.94 -20.40 6.28
CA GLN A 229 -3.08 -21.26 6.61
C GLN A 229 -3.76 -21.76 5.33
N GLU A 230 -3.91 -23.08 5.21
CA GLU A 230 -4.46 -23.76 4.03
C GLU A 230 -5.79 -23.15 3.55
N PRO A 231 -6.79 -22.86 4.43
CA PRO A 231 -8.05 -22.28 3.96
C PRO A 231 -7.92 -20.86 3.39
N ARG A 232 -6.81 -20.15 3.61
CA ARG A 232 -6.61 -18.82 3.00
C ARG A 232 -6.18 -18.91 1.54
N VAL A 233 -5.47 -19.97 1.17
CA VAL A 233 -4.85 -20.11 -0.15
C VAL A 233 -5.51 -21.15 -1.03
N TYR A 234 -6.31 -22.07 -0.47
CA TYR A 234 -7.06 -23.08 -1.22
C TYR A 234 -8.58 -22.92 -1.20
N ARG A 235 -9.14 -22.04 -0.36
CA ARG A 235 -10.57 -21.70 -0.46
C ARG A 235 -10.79 -20.71 -1.60
N VAL A 236 -11.07 -21.25 -2.78
CA VAL A 236 -11.40 -20.47 -3.97
C VAL A 236 -12.76 -19.80 -3.80
N SER A 237 -12.80 -18.48 -4.01
CA SER A 237 -14.05 -17.74 -4.05
C SER A 237 -13.99 -16.63 -5.07
N TYR A 238 -15.06 -16.48 -5.84
CA TYR A 238 -15.22 -15.39 -6.81
C TYR A 238 -16.22 -14.36 -6.31
N ARG A 239 -16.05 -13.13 -6.74
CA ARG A 239 -17.06 -12.08 -6.71
C ARG A 239 -17.63 -11.93 -8.10
N VAL A 240 -18.95 -11.94 -8.20
CA VAL A 240 -19.69 -11.75 -9.45
C VAL A 240 -20.78 -10.72 -9.21
N ALA A 241 -21.06 -9.90 -10.22
CA ALA A 241 -22.17 -8.96 -10.17
C ALA A 241 -23.51 -9.73 -10.09
N ALA A 242 -24.35 -9.36 -9.13
CA ALA A 242 -25.63 -10.06 -8.90
C ALA A 242 -26.69 -9.70 -9.95
N ASP A 243 -26.48 -8.63 -10.71
CA ASP A 243 -27.33 -8.14 -11.81
C ASP A 243 -26.80 -8.54 -13.20
N GLY A 244 -25.98 -9.59 -13.26
CA GLY A 244 -25.57 -10.19 -14.52
C GLY A 244 -26.73 -10.79 -15.32
N PRO A 245 -26.50 -11.13 -16.62
CA PRO A 245 -27.50 -11.80 -17.45
C PRO A 245 -28.04 -13.08 -16.80
N GLY A 246 -29.36 -13.32 -16.93
CA GLY A 246 -30.02 -14.50 -16.37
C GLY A 246 -30.31 -14.46 -14.87
N THR A 247 -30.00 -13.36 -14.19
CA THR A 247 -30.32 -13.16 -12.77
C THR A 247 -31.66 -12.47 -12.57
N ALA A 248 -32.24 -12.58 -11.37
CA ALA A 248 -33.44 -11.83 -10.98
C ALA A 248 -33.24 -10.30 -10.99
N TYR A 249 -31.99 -9.84 -11.03
CA TYR A 249 -31.62 -8.43 -10.98
C TYR A 249 -31.14 -7.88 -12.33
N ALA A 250 -31.14 -8.68 -13.41
CA ALA A 250 -30.61 -8.29 -14.73
C ALA A 250 -31.18 -6.97 -15.27
N ALA A 251 -32.46 -6.70 -15.01
CA ALA A 251 -33.13 -5.45 -15.43
C ALA A 251 -32.58 -4.18 -14.76
N TYR A 252 -31.78 -4.31 -13.70
CA TYR A 252 -31.15 -3.19 -13.02
C TYR A 252 -29.75 -2.84 -13.58
N LYS A 253 -29.14 -3.71 -14.39
CA LYS A 253 -27.79 -3.49 -14.93
C LYS A 253 -27.71 -2.19 -15.74
N GLU A 254 -28.69 -1.93 -16.60
CA GLU A 254 -28.77 -0.69 -17.39
C GLU A 254 -28.97 0.58 -16.53
N ARG A 255 -29.47 0.43 -15.30
CA ARG A 255 -29.70 1.56 -14.39
C ARG A 255 -28.49 1.90 -13.53
N ALA A 256 -27.53 0.98 -13.42
CA ALA A 256 -26.41 1.06 -12.49
C ALA A 256 -25.14 1.69 -13.08
N ASP A 257 -25.16 2.08 -14.37
CA ASP A 257 -24.04 2.73 -15.08
C ASP A 257 -22.71 1.96 -14.93
N TRP A 258 -22.76 0.65 -15.20
CA TRP A 258 -21.58 -0.20 -15.13
C TRP A 258 -20.57 0.16 -16.22
N PRO A 259 -19.25 0.09 -15.94
CA PRO A 259 -18.23 0.18 -16.96
C PRO A 259 -18.40 -0.87 -18.06
N ASP A 260 -17.91 -0.54 -19.26
CA ASP A 260 -17.88 -1.50 -20.37
C ASP A 260 -17.04 -2.74 -20.02
N PRO A 261 -17.46 -3.93 -20.50
CA PRO A 261 -16.70 -5.16 -20.25
C PRO A 261 -15.33 -5.09 -20.93
N THR A 262 -14.33 -5.73 -20.32
CA THR A 262 -13.03 -5.96 -20.98
C THR A 262 -13.27 -6.70 -22.29
N THR A 263 -12.80 -6.16 -23.40
CA THR A 263 -12.88 -6.84 -24.70
C THR A 263 -11.50 -7.37 -25.08
N LEU A 264 -11.42 -8.64 -25.47
CA LEU A 264 -10.22 -9.30 -25.97
C LEU A 264 -10.54 -9.91 -27.34
N ASN A 265 -9.82 -9.50 -28.39
CA ASN A 265 -10.06 -9.97 -29.77
C ASN A 265 -11.54 -9.84 -30.23
N GLY A 266 -12.23 -8.78 -29.79
CA GLY A 266 -13.65 -8.54 -30.11
C GLY A 266 -14.65 -9.33 -29.25
N GLU A 267 -14.19 -10.16 -28.30
CA GLU A 267 -15.03 -10.88 -27.35
C GLU A 267 -15.05 -10.19 -25.98
N ALA A 268 -16.24 -10.01 -25.41
CA ALA A 268 -16.39 -9.51 -24.05
C ALA A 268 -16.04 -10.60 -23.03
N LEU A 269 -15.08 -10.31 -22.14
CA LEU A 269 -14.68 -11.22 -21.07
C LEU A 269 -15.66 -11.16 -19.89
N PRO A 270 -15.72 -12.23 -19.07
CA PRO A 270 -16.56 -12.27 -17.87
C PRO A 270 -16.24 -11.16 -16.87
N ASP A 271 -17.29 -10.69 -16.18
CA ASP A 271 -17.24 -9.73 -15.09
C ASP A 271 -17.24 -10.46 -13.74
N CYS A 272 -16.04 -10.89 -13.34
CA CYS A 272 -15.81 -11.62 -12.10
C CYS A 272 -14.40 -11.35 -11.54
N GLU A 273 -14.26 -11.42 -10.22
CA GLU A 273 -12.97 -11.26 -9.54
C GLU A 273 -12.64 -12.43 -8.61
N LEU A 274 -11.41 -12.93 -8.65
CA LEU A 274 -10.89 -13.91 -7.69
C LEU A 274 -10.63 -13.23 -6.34
N ALA A 275 -11.46 -13.55 -5.33
CA ALA A 275 -11.40 -12.93 -4.01
C ALA A 275 -10.52 -13.71 -3.01
N ALA A 276 -10.34 -15.01 -3.20
CA ALA A 276 -9.49 -15.87 -2.37
C ALA A 276 -9.11 -17.14 -3.14
N GLY A 277 -8.15 -17.90 -2.62
CA GLY A 277 -7.71 -19.16 -3.23
C GLY A 277 -6.57 -18.99 -4.24
N TYR A 278 -5.67 -18.04 -4.02
CA TYR A 278 -4.61 -17.69 -4.97
C TYR A 278 -3.70 -18.89 -5.32
N ASN A 279 -3.26 -19.69 -4.34
CA ASN A 279 -2.44 -20.87 -4.63
C ASN A 279 -3.21 -21.90 -5.44
N ALA A 280 -4.47 -22.18 -5.09
CA ALA A 280 -5.30 -23.08 -5.88
C ALA A 280 -5.35 -22.65 -7.35
N TRP A 281 -5.54 -21.35 -7.61
CA TRP A 281 -5.57 -20.81 -8.96
C TRP A 281 -4.20 -20.94 -9.64
N PHE A 282 -3.12 -20.45 -9.02
CA PHE A 282 -1.78 -20.51 -9.60
C PHE A 282 -1.33 -21.95 -9.89
N GLU A 283 -1.47 -22.86 -8.92
CA GLU A 283 -1.08 -24.27 -9.09
C GLU A 283 -1.91 -24.97 -10.17
N THR A 284 -3.21 -24.69 -10.24
CA THR A 284 -4.08 -25.26 -11.29
C THR A 284 -3.66 -24.77 -12.68
N VAL A 285 -3.42 -23.47 -12.82
CA VAL A 285 -3.03 -22.87 -14.10
C VAL A 285 -1.64 -23.35 -14.52
N VAL A 286 -0.66 -23.35 -13.62
CA VAL A 286 0.69 -23.81 -13.94
C VAL A 286 0.69 -25.27 -14.33
N LYS A 287 -0.04 -26.12 -13.58
CA LYS A 287 -0.18 -27.53 -13.94
C LYS A 287 -0.77 -27.72 -15.34
N ASP A 288 -1.84 -26.99 -15.69
CA ASP A 288 -2.41 -27.08 -17.04
C ASP A 288 -1.42 -26.59 -18.11
N LEU A 289 -0.69 -25.51 -17.87
CA LEU A 289 0.34 -25.01 -18.79
C LEU A 289 1.45 -26.07 -19.02
N GLU A 290 1.98 -26.65 -17.97
CA GLU A 290 3.00 -27.71 -18.04
C GLU A 290 2.50 -28.95 -18.78
N ASP A 291 1.31 -29.44 -18.41
CA ASP A 291 0.67 -30.61 -19.04
C ASP A 291 0.40 -30.37 -20.55
N ASN A 292 0.35 -29.10 -20.99
CA ASN A 292 0.16 -28.71 -22.38
C ASN A 292 1.42 -28.12 -23.04
N GLY A 293 2.60 -28.48 -22.53
CA GLY A 293 3.88 -28.25 -23.21
C GLY A 293 4.47 -26.84 -23.03
N GLN A 294 3.97 -26.06 -22.07
CA GLN A 294 4.47 -24.71 -21.77
C GLN A 294 5.49 -24.69 -20.62
N ALA A 295 6.00 -25.86 -20.21
CA ALA A 295 7.08 -25.95 -19.24
C ALA A 295 8.32 -25.19 -19.75
N GLY A 296 8.92 -24.39 -18.88
CA GLY A 296 10.03 -23.51 -19.18
C GLY A 296 9.64 -22.22 -19.92
N SER A 297 8.38 -21.97 -20.24
CA SER A 297 7.97 -20.73 -20.92
C SER A 297 7.96 -19.51 -19.97
N ALA A 298 8.16 -18.32 -20.52
CA ALA A 298 8.00 -17.05 -19.81
C ALA A 298 6.58 -16.51 -20.04
N VAL A 299 5.71 -16.65 -19.05
CA VAL A 299 4.28 -16.29 -19.17
C VAL A 299 3.98 -15.01 -18.40
N LEU A 300 3.55 -13.96 -19.12
CA LEU A 300 3.03 -12.73 -18.52
C LEU A 300 1.53 -12.92 -18.22
N VAL A 301 1.09 -12.55 -17.02
CA VAL A 301 -0.33 -12.63 -16.64
C VAL A 301 -0.95 -11.24 -16.71
N ALA A 302 -2.07 -11.10 -17.43
CA ALA A 302 -2.88 -9.90 -17.48
C ALA A 302 -3.75 -9.73 -16.22
N ASP A 303 -3.10 -9.60 -15.07
CA ASP A 303 -3.73 -9.45 -13.75
C ASP A 303 -2.81 -8.65 -12.81
N LEU A 304 -3.27 -8.38 -11.59
CA LEU A 304 -2.49 -7.75 -10.53
C LEU A 304 -1.19 -8.49 -10.23
N PHE A 305 -1.21 -9.83 -10.35
CA PHE A 305 -0.10 -10.72 -10.07
C PHE A 305 0.35 -11.48 -11.33
N SER A 306 1.61 -11.34 -11.70
CA SER A 306 2.25 -12.10 -12.77
C SER A 306 3.40 -12.95 -12.24
N ALA A 307 3.04 -13.97 -11.45
CA ALA A 307 3.99 -14.72 -10.63
C ALA A 307 3.90 -16.25 -10.80
N LEU A 308 3.43 -16.74 -11.96
CA LEU A 308 3.26 -18.17 -12.23
C LEU A 308 4.55 -18.99 -12.03
N TRP A 309 5.72 -18.41 -12.32
CA TRP A 309 7.04 -19.01 -12.10
C TRP A 309 7.36 -19.37 -10.64
N LEU A 310 6.60 -18.85 -9.67
CA LEU A 310 6.73 -19.25 -8.26
C LEU A 310 6.01 -20.57 -7.93
N TYR A 311 5.21 -21.10 -8.87
CA TYR A 311 4.29 -22.23 -8.65
C TYR A 311 4.51 -23.41 -9.61
N GLY A 312 5.58 -23.40 -10.41
CA GLY A 312 6.04 -24.57 -11.20
C GLY A 312 7.20 -24.23 -12.14
N ASP A 313 7.40 -25.07 -13.15
CA ASP A 313 8.46 -24.96 -14.16
C ASP A 313 8.13 -23.91 -15.22
N LEU A 314 8.18 -22.64 -14.82
CA LEU A 314 8.05 -21.48 -15.70
C LEU A 314 9.16 -20.47 -15.39
N ARG A 315 9.55 -19.66 -16.38
CA ARG A 315 10.60 -18.66 -16.21
C ARG A 315 10.01 -17.29 -15.86
N PRO A 316 10.69 -16.49 -15.01
CA PRO A 316 10.36 -15.07 -14.86
C PRO A 316 10.41 -14.34 -16.20
N VAL A 317 9.40 -13.50 -16.46
CA VAL A 317 9.34 -12.67 -17.66
C VAL A 317 10.40 -11.57 -17.58
N ARG A 318 11.26 -11.48 -18.58
CA ARG A 318 12.31 -10.44 -18.62
C ARG A 318 11.67 -9.06 -18.76
N GLY A 319 11.99 -8.16 -17.84
CA GLY A 319 11.40 -6.81 -17.81
C GLY A 319 9.96 -6.79 -17.26
N GLY A 320 9.42 -7.94 -16.86
CA GLY A 320 8.17 -8.04 -16.13
C GLY A 320 8.40 -7.93 -14.62
N ALA A 321 7.39 -7.45 -13.90
CA ALA A 321 7.35 -7.46 -12.45
C ALA A 321 6.32 -8.51 -11.97
N PRO A 322 6.52 -9.15 -10.80
CA PRO A 322 5.52 -10.06 -10.23
C PRO A 322 4.22 -9.33 -9.85
N TRP A 323 4.26 -8.00 -9.78
CA TRP A 323 3.13 -7.13 -9.50
C TRP A 323 2.95 -6.10 -10.63
N TYR A 324 1.72 -5.90 -11.11
CA TYR A 324 1.42 -4.91 -12.14
C TYR A 324 1.38 -3.45 -11.62
N TYR A 325 2.06 -2.55 -12.32
CA TYR A 325 2.12 -1.11 -12.00
C TYR A 325 1.61 -0.18 -13.11
N GLY A 326 1.19 -0.70 -14.26
CA GLY A 326 0.74 0.08 -15.41
C GLY A 326 1.50 -0.26 -16.71
N GLY A 327 0.89 0.05 -17.86
CA GLY A 327 1.46 -0.16 -19.19
C GLY A 327 1.57 -1.62 -19.62
N THR A 328 2.59 -1.95 -20.41
CA THR A 328 2.84 -3.30 -20.92
C THR A 328 4.22 -3.88 -20.52
N PRO A 329 4.75 -3.63 -19.29
CA PRO A 329 6.10 -4.04 -18.94
C PRO A 329 6.27 -5.56 -19.01
N GLY A 330 7.28 -5.99 -19.77
CA GLY A 330 7.64 -7.40 -19.92
C GLY A 330 6.99 -8.12 -21.09
N ILE A 331 5.99 -7.55 -21.79
CA ILE A 331 5.33 -8.24 -22.92
C ILE A 331 6.32 -8.65 -24.01
N ALA A 332 7.30 -7.80 -24.34
CA ALA A 332 8.32 -8.09 -25.34
C ALA A 332 9.30 -9.21 -24.92
N GLY A 333 9.34 -9.54 -23.63
CA GLY A 333 10.14 -10.64 -23.08
C GLY A 333 9.30 -11.86 -22.69
N ALA A 334 8.01 -11.87 -23.02
CA ALA A 334 7.09 -12.97 -22.73
C ALA A 334 6.95 -13.88 -23.95
N ASP A 335 6.98 -15.19 -23.72
CA ASP A 335 6.64 -16.19 -24.73
C ASP A 335 5.11 -16.25 -24.91
N HIS A 336 4.36 -16.05 -23.83
CA HIS A 336 2.89 -16.05 -23.83
C HIS A 336 2.31 -14.96 -22.93
N LEU A 337 1.10 -14.52 -23.27
CA LEU A 337 0.23 -13.72 -22.44
C LEU A 337 -0.94 -14.60 -21.96
N LEU A 338 -1.11 -14.69 -20.64
CA LEU A 338 -2.25 -15.36 -20.02
C LEU A 338 -3.25 -14.32 -19.51
N VAL A 339 -4.49 -14.40 -19.97
CA VAL A 339 -5.59 -13.54 -19.53
C VAL A 339 -6.57 -14.35 -18.67
N PRO A 340 -6.65 -14.10 -17.34
CA PRO A 340 -7.60 -14.78 -16.49
C PRO A 340 -9.05 -14.39 -16.82
N LEU A 341 -9.95 -15.38 -16.82
CA LEU A 341 -11.39 -15.11 -16.99
C LEU A 341 -11.97 -14.40 -15.76
N CYS A 342 -11.50 -14.76 -14.56
CA CYS A 342 -11.79 -14.06 -13.30
C CYS A 342 -10.48 -13.59 -12.65
N PRO A 343 -9.98 -12.39 -13.00
CA PRO A 343 -8.74 -11.84 -12.46
C PRO A 343 -8.87 -11.48 -10.97
N THR A 344 -7.76 -11.30 -10.28
CA THR A 344 -7.74 -10.75 -8.92
C THR A 344 -8.10 -9.26 -8.86
N GLY A 345 -7.95 -8.54 -9.98
CA GLY A 345 -8.45 -7.18 -10.16
C GLY A 345 -8.98 -6.95 -11.57
N LEU A 346 -10.30 -6.77 -11.70
CA LEU A 346 -10.96 -6.58 -12.99
C LEU A 346 -10.43 -5.36 -13.74
N ASN A 347 -10.32 -4.23 -13.05
CA ASN A 347 -9.79 -2.98 -13.62
C ASN A 347 -8.34 -3.12 -14.07
N VAL A 348 -7.57 -4.00 -13.42
CA VAL A 348 -6.17 -4.25 -13.79
C VAL A 348 -6.11 -5.05 -15.09
N ARG A 349 -6.86 -6.15 -15.19
CA ARG A 349 -6.98 -6.91 -16.44
C ARG A 349 -7.42 -6.00 -17.59
N THR A 350 -8.47 -5.19 -17.39
CA THR A 350 -8.95 -4.23 -18.39
C THR A 350 -7.84 -3.27 -18.81
N GLY A 351 -7.12 -2.68 -17.85
CA GLY A 351 -6.03 -1.75 -18.13
C GLY A 351 -4.90 -2.39 -18.94
N ILE A 352 -4.52 -3.64 -18.64
CA ILE A 352 -3.47 -4.37 -19.36
C ILE A 352 -3.90 -4.67 -20.80
N VAL A 353 -5.09 -5.24 -20.98
CA VAL A 353 -5.60 -5.62 -22.31
C VAL A 353 -5.73 -4.38 -23.19
N LYS A 354 -6.27 -3.29 -22.65
CA LYS A 354 -6.38 -2.01 -23.35
C LYS A 354 -5.00 -1.45 -23.73
N ALA A 355 -4.04 -1.46 -22.80
CA ALA A 355 -2.70 -0.96 -23.07
C ALA A 355 -1.99 -1.76 -24.18
N LEU A 356 -2.18 -3.09 -24.21
CA LEU A 356 -1.65 -3.95 -25.28
C LEU A 356 -2.26 -3.62 -26.65
N GLU A 357 -3.57 -3.37 -26.70
CA GLU A 357 -4.27 -2.96 -27.92
C GLU A 357 -3.79 -1.57 -28.40
N GLU A 358 -3.66 -0.61 -27.48
CA GLU A 358 -3.15 0.75 -27.76
C GLU A 358 -1.69 0.73 -28.25
N ASP A 359 -0.87 -0.17 -27.70
CA ASP A 359 0.51 -0.41 -28.13
C ASP A 359 0.61 -1.20 -29.46
N GLY A 360 -0.52 -1.67 -30.01
CA GLY A 360 -0.59 -2.33 -31.32
C GLY A 360 -0.22 -3.82 -31.32
N TRP A 361 -0.18 -4.47 -30.16
CA TRP A 361 0.09 -5.91 -30.07
C TRP A 361 -1.04 -6.72 -30.67
N ILE A 362 -0.69 -7.72 -31.50
CA ILE A 362 -1.64 -8.72 -31.97
C ILE A 362 -1.59 -9.91 -31.01
N LEU A 363 -2.75 -10.32 -30.48
CA LEU A 363 -2.86 -11.40 -29.50
C LEU A 363 -3.49 -12.63 -30.15
N GLU A 364 -2.69 -13.61 -30.53
CA GLU A 364 -3.19 -14.83 -31.18
C GLU A 364 -3.55 -15.88 -30.14
N GLU A 365 -4.81 -16.35 -30.13
CA GLU A 365 -5.25 -17.38 -29.17
C GLU A 365 -4.60 -18.73 -29.46
N GLU A 366 -3.93 -19.29 -28.45
CA GLU A 366 -3.32 -20.62 -28.51
C GLU A 366 -4.14 -21.65 -27.72
N ARG A 367 -4.76 -21.22 -26.62
CA ARG A 367 -5.53 -22.09 -25.74
C ARG A 367 -6.59 -21.31 -24.98
N ARG A 368 -7.72 -21.96 -24.72
CA ARG A 368 -8.75 -21.47 -23.83
C ARG A 368 -9.20 -22.57 -22.88
N THR A 369 -9.37 -22.19 -21.62
CA THR A 369 -9.88 -23.05 -20.55
C THR A 369 -11.04 -22.36 -19.84
N ASP A 370 -11.63 -23.05 -18.86
CA ASP A 370 -12.65 -22.45 -17.99
C ASP A 370 -12.09 -21.42 -17.00
N THR A 371 -10.76 -21.20 -16.98
CA THR A 371 -10.11 -20.29 -16.02
C THR A 371 -9.27 -19.20 -16.68
N TYR A 372 -8.78 -19.40 -17.90
CA TYR A 372 -7.94 -18.43 -18.62
C TYR A 372 -7.95 -18.63 -20.14
N ILE A 373 -7.43 -17.61 -20.84
CA ILE A 373 -7.09 -17.64 -22.26
C ILE A 373 -5.57 -17.43 -22.38
N LEU A 374 -4.88 -18.31 -23.11
CA LEU A 374 -3.46 -18.19 -23.44
C LEU A 374 -3.32 -17.65 -24.86
N LEU A 375 -2.47 -16.65 -25.00
CA LEU A 375 -2.25 -15.92 -26.23
C LEU A 375 -0.76 -15.88 -26.53
N ARG A 376 -0.42 -15.94 -27.81
CA ARG A 376 0.88 -15.57 -28.34
C ARG A 376 0.89 -14.08 -28.67
N PRO A 377 1.70 -13.26 -27.97
CA PRO A 377 1.83 -11.86 -28.32
C PRO A 377 2.72 -11.70 -29.56
N VAL A 378 2.21 -11.03 -30.58
CA VAL A 378 2.94 -10.68 -31.80
C VAL A 378 3.17 -9.17 -31.80
N ALA A 379 4.44 -8.79 -31.89
CA ALA A 379 4.86 -7.40 -31.85
C ALA A 379 4.30 -6.60 -33.04
N PRO A 380 4.01 -5.29 -32.85
CA PRO A 380 3.53 -4.38 -33.90
C PRO A 380 4.53 -4.17 -35.05
#